data_AF-A0A661UHY5-F1
#
_entry.id   AF-A0A661UHY5-F1
#
_cell.length_a   1.000
_cell.length_b   1.000
_cell.length_c   1.000
_cell.angle_alpha   90.00
_cell.angle_beta   90.00
_cell.angle_gamma   90.00
#
_symmetry.space_group_name_H-M   'P 1'
#
loop_
_entity.id
_entity.type
_entity.pdbx_description
1 polymer ?
#
loop_
_entity_poly.entity_id
_entity_poly.type
_entity_poly.pdbx_seq_one_letter_code
_entity_poly.pdbx_strand_id
1 'polypeptide(L)'
;MKRSLVALLLFTSLSLIAVTESFKFKTDDIQLELENVILKDVEFHKSDLIEVRYDDSAEIKFEQSAQVLSIMAQKEKTKIRLYLPQDKKYMYENSDGICTFDKKTLNFDADDAFIIISEDGLKVKDYSDGDCVIINDDGIIVDNSDEQICITDSGVHIEGDESIHIEGLLGFIVGAFVKGVSNAALSSIGKTPDRIFKYIVNNEDEENYLELSRS
;
A
#
# COMPACT_ATOMS: atom_id res chain seq x y z
N MET A 1 -9.04 -40.40 50.06
CA MET A 1 -9.69 -39.93 48.81
C MET A 1 -9.55 -38.42 48.73
N LYS A 2 -8.94 -37.98 47.61
CA LYS A 2 -9.00 -36.66 46.95
C LYS A 2 -8.84 -35.40 47.79
N ARG A 3 -7.60 -34.89 47.78
CA ARG A 3 -7.26 -33.47 47.89
C ARG A 3 -7.94 -32.71 46.75
N SER A 4 -8.75 -31.71 47.07
CA SER A 4 -9.20 -30.62 46.20
C SER A 4 -9.48 -29.48 47.17
N LEU A 5 -8.82 -28.35 47.12
CA LEU A 5 -9.03 -27.34 46.07
C LEU A 5 -7.88 -26.34 46.19
N VAL A 6 -6.92 -26.37 45.27
CA VAL A 6 -5.97 -25.28 45.05
C VAL A 6 -5.98 -25.00 43.56
N ALA A 7 -6.23 -23.73 43.23
CA ALA A 7 -6.07 -23.04 41.95
C ALA A 7 -7.34 -22.27 41.59
N LEU A 8 -7.62 -21.21 42.35
CA LEU A 8 -8.35 -20.07 41.80
C LEU A 8 -7.37 -19.36 40.86
N LEU A 9 -7.29 -19.84 39.61
CA LEU A 9 -6.64 -19.14 38.51
C LEU A 9 -7.49 -17.91 38.23
N LEU A 10 -7.12 -16.79 38.86
CA LEU A 10 -7.52 -15.45 38.43
C LEU A 10 -6.94 -15.25 37.02
N PHE A 11 -7.74 -15.59 36.00
CA PHE A 11 -7.59 -15.03 34.68
C PHE A 11 -7.93 -13.54 34.79
N THR A 12 -6.95 -12.72 35.20
CA THR A 12 -6.98 -11.30 34.83
C THR A 12 -6.73 -11.27 33.33
N SER A 13 -7.78 -11.37 32.54
CA SER A 13 -7.74 -10.91 31.16
C SER A 13 -7.38 -9.43 31.23
N LEU A 14 -6.10 -9.09 31.06
CA LEU A 14 -5.72 -7.76 30.59
C LEU A 14 -6.46 -7.61 29.27
N SER A 15 -7.63 -6.98 29.32
CA SER A 15 -8.26 -6.47 28.13
C SER A 15 -7.35 -5.33 27.74
N LEU A 16 -6.55 -5.50 26.68
CA LEU A 16 -5.87 -4.37 26.05
C LEU A 16 -6.96 -3.33 25.77
N ILE A 17 -6.92 -2.21 26.47
CA ILE A 17 -7.83 -1.10 26.22
C ILE A 17 -7.22 -0.36 25.03
N ALA A 18 -7.90 -0.35 23.90
CA ALA A 18 -7.46 0.45 22.77
C ALA A 18 -7.84 1.91 23.01
N VAL A 19 -6.86 2.81 22.94
CA VAL A 19 -7.08 4.26 22.93
C VAL A 19 -7.41 4.69 21.50
N THR A 20 -8.30 5.67 21.36
CA THR A 20 -8.63 6.31 20.09
C THR A 20 -8.43 7.81 20.23
N GLU A 21 -7.52 8.35 19.43
CA GLU A 21 -7.34 9.80 19.27
C GLU A 21 -7.95 10.24 17.94
N SER A 22 -8.52 11.45 17.90
CA SER A 22 -9.27 11.93 16.74
C SER A 22 -8.90 13.35 16.35
N PHE A 23 -8.67 13.57 15.07
CA PHE A 23 -8.14 14.82 14.52
C PHE A 23 -9.05 15.34 13.41
N LYS A 24 -9.34 16.65 13.44
CA LYS A 24 -10.16 17.31 12.43
C LYS A 24 -9.34 18.32 11.65
N PHE A 25 -9.42 18.25 10.32
CA PHE A 25 -8.75 19.15 9.40
C PHE A 25 -9.76 19.93 8.58
N LYS A 26 -9.49 21.22 8.38
CA LYS A 26 -10.30 22.10 7.51
C LYS A 26 -9.87 22.03 6.04
N THR A 27 -8.64 21.63 5.79
CA THR A 27 -8.07 21.40 4.46
C THR A 27 -8.41 20.00 3.97
N ASP A 28 -8.40 19.82 2.65
CA ASP A 28 -8.60 18.53 2.00
C ASP A 28 -7.29 17.79 1.78
N ASP A 29 -6.17 18.52 1.65
CA ASP A 29 -4.82 17.96 1.54
C ASP A 29 -4.16 17.92 2.93
N ILE A 30 -3.74 16.73 3.36
CA ILE A 30 -3.17 16.47 4.68
C ILE A 30 -1.84 15.72 4.54
N GLN A 31 -0.78 16.26 5.12
CA GLN A 31 0.48 15.56 5.28
C GLN A 31 0.46 14.70 6.55
N LEU A 32 0.85 13.44 6.41
CA LEU A 32 1.07 12.51 7.50
C LEU A 32 2.58 12.43 7.75
N GLU A 33 3.00 12.62 9.00
CA GLU A 33 4.36 12.36 9.44
C GLU A 33 4.31 11.19 10.42
N LEU A 34 4.97 10.08 10.10
CA LEU A 34 4.90 8.84 10.87
C LEU A 34 6.30 8.48 11.36
N GLU A 35 6.51 8.46 12.67
CA GLU A 35 7.81 8.14 13.25
C GLU A 35 7.70 6.98 14.22
N ASN A 36 8.52 5.94 14.00
CA ASN A 36 8.61 4.77 14.86
C ASN A 36 7.25 4.08 15.06
N VAL A 37 6.41 4.06 14.02
CA VAL A 37 5.10 3.38 14.03
C VAL A 37 5.07 2.22 13.04
N ILE A 38 4.18 1.26 13.30
CA ILE A 38 3.80 0.18 12.38
C ILE A 38 2.31 0.32 12.11
N LEU A 39 1.93 0.48 10.86
CA LEU A 39 0.53 0.49 10.45
C LEU A 39 0.00 -0.95 10.45
N LYS A 40 -0.76 -1.30 11.49
CA LYS A 40 -1.49 -2.57 11.54
C LYS A 40 -2.64 -2.57 10.54
N ASP A 41 -3.31 -1.43 10.41
CA ASP A 41 -4.43 -1.25 9.51
C ASP A 41 -4.52 0.19 9.03
N VAL A 42 -5.01 0.37 7.80
CA VAL A 42 -5.37 1.65 7.22
C VAL A 42 -6.73 1.47 6.59
N GLU A 43 -7.70 2.30 6.95
CA GLU A 43 -9.06 2.18 6.42
C GLU A 43 -9.62 3.55 6.05
N PHE A 44 -10.28 3.64 4.90
CA PHE A 44 -11.05 4.82 4.54
C PHE A 44 -12.49 4.74 5.06
N HIS A 45 -12.94 5.76 5.78
CA HIS A 45 -14.29 5.79 6.37
C HIS A 45 -15.07 7.07 6.08
N LYS A 46 -16.40 6.98 6.26
CA LYS A 46 -17.33 8.10 6.11
C LYS A 46 -17.36 8.94 7.39
N SER A 47 -16.28 9.67 7.64
CA SER A 47 -16.11 10.57 8.78
C SER A 47 -15.30 11.78 8.32
N ASP A 48 -15.45 12.92 9.00
CA ASP A 48 -14.61 14.11 8.82
C ASP A 48 -13.39 14.12 9.76
N LEU A 49 -13.23 13.05 10.56
CA LEU A 49 -12.14 12.87 11.51
C LEU A 49 -11.15 11.80 11.03
N ILE A 50 -9.86 12.10 11.16
CA ILE A 50 -8.82 11.07 11.18
C ILE A 50 -8.84 10.45 12.58
N GLU A 51 -8.92 9.12 12.65
CA GLU A 51 -8.81 8.39 13.93
C GLU A 51 -7.53 7.56 13.97
N VAL A 52 -6.82 7.64 15.09
CA VAL A 52 -5.64 6.80 15.36
C VAL A 52 -5.96 5.92 16.56
N ARG A 53 -5.93 4.61 16.35
CA ARG A 53 -6.16 3.62 17.43
C ARG A 53 -4.89 2.87 17.78
N TYR A 54 -4.58 2.83 19.06
CA TYR A 54 -3.35 2.24 19.58
C TYR A 54 -3.55 1.63 20.97
N ASP A 55 -2.55 0.91 21.45
CA ASP A 55 -2.53 0.29 22.78
C ASP A 55 -2.40 1.37 23.88
N ASP A 56 -3.18 1.29 24.95
CA ASP A 56 -3.10 2.26 26.06
C ASP A 56 -1.75 2.30 26.77
N SER A 57 -0.97 1.23 26.68
CA SER A 57 0.40 1.18 27.18
C SER A 57 1.41 1.89 26.28
N ALA A 58 1.05 2.24 25.05
CA ALA A 58 1.96 2.88 24.11
C ALA A 58 2.08 4.39 24.35
N GLU A 59 3.32 4.86 24.36
CA GLU A 59 3.64 6.29 24.48
C GLU A 59 3.72 6.93 23.09
N ILE A 60 2.56 7.41 22.61
CA ILE A 60 2.44 8.11 21.33
C ILE A 60 2.28 9.61 21.56
N LYS A 61 3.06 10.40 20.84
CA LYS A 61 2.95 11.85 20.76
C LYS A 61 2.26 12.23 19.46
N PHE A 62 1.29 13.13 19.56
CA PHE A 62 0.58 13.69 18.41
C PHE A 62 0.86 15.18 18.31
N GLU A 63 1.21 15.65 17.11
CA GLU A 63 1.28 17.06 16.78
C GLU A 63 0.38 17.35 15.59
N GLN A 64 -0.44 18.40 15.69
CA GLN A 64 -1.34 18.81 14.63
C GLN A 64 -1.07 20.27 14.27
N SER A 65 -0.89 20.53 12.98
CA SER A 65 -0.90 21.88 12.40
C SER A 65 -2.08 22.05 11.45
N ALA A 66 -2.07 23.10 10.62
CA ALA A 66 -3.17 23.38 9.68
C ALA A 66 -3.38 22.26 8.66
N GLN A 67 -2.29 21.60 8.24
CA GLN A 67 -2.29 20.57 7.19
C GLN A 67 -1.43 19.34 7.52
N VAL A 68 -0.77 19.32 8.69
CA VAL A 68 0.12 18.22 9.07
C VAL A 68 -0.45 17.50 10.29
N LEU A 69 -0.44 16.18 10.26
CA LEU A 69 -0.63 15.30 11.41
C LEU A 69 0.64 14.47 11.62
N SER A 70 1.35 14.74 12.72
CA SER A 70 2.53 13.98 13.11
C SER A 70 2.17 12.97 14.20
N ILE A 71 2.49 11.69 13.98
CA ILE A 71 2.22 10.56 14.86
C ILE A 71 3.55 9.88 15.20
N MET A 72 4.04 10.06 16.42
CA MET A 72 5.40 9.66 16.81
C MET A 72 5.39 8.76 18.05
N ALA A 73 5.86 7.52 17.93
CA ALA A 73 6.05 6.65 19.09
C ALA A 73 7.38 6.95 19.81
N GLN A 74 7.33 7.30 21.09
CA GLN A 74 8.46 7.91 21.80
C GLN A 74 9.56 6.92 22.25
N LYS A 75 9.22 5.63 22.44
CA LYS A 75 10.14 4.64 23.01
C LYS A 75 10.45 3.49 22.07
N GLU A 76 9.40 2.82 21.59
CA GLU A 76 9.52 1.60 20.80
C GLU A 76 8.54 1.63 19.61
N LYS A 77 8.89 0.86 18.57
CA LYS A 77 8.11 0.80 17.34
C LYS A 77 6.71 0.30 17.63
N THR A 78 5.71 1.17 17.51
CA THR A 78 4.36 0.93 18.04
C THR A 78 3.36 0.64 16.94
N LYS A 79 2.52 -0.38 17.14
CA LYS A 79 1.45 -0.73 16.21
C LYS A 79 0.25 0.19 16.38
N ILE A 80 -0.18 0.83 15.30
CA ILE A 80 -1.37 1.68 15.25
C ILE A 80 -2.35 1.22 14.17
N ARG A 81 -3.61 1.61 14.27
CA ARG A 81 -4.58 1.55 13.17
C ARG A 81 -5.00 2.97 12.81
N LEU A 82 -5.02 3.27 11.53
CA LEU A 82 -5.29 4.60 11.00
C LEU A 82 -6.59 4.59 10.20
N TYR A 83 -7.56 5.41 10.59
CA TYR A 83 -8.82 5.57 9.88
C TYR A 83 -8.88 6.95 9.25
N LEU A 84 -8.99 7.00 7.93
CA LEU A 84 -8.84 8.20 7.11
C LEU A 84 -10.18 8.61 6.49
N PRO A 85 -10.59 9.88 6.59
CA PRO A 85 -11.68 10.44 5.80
C PRO A 85 -11.55 10.11 4.30
N GLN A 86 -12.58 9.50 3.72
CA GLN A 86 -12.57 9.08 2.32
C GLN A 86 -12.64 10.22 1.29
N ASP A 87 -12.94 11.43 1.73
CA ASP A 87 -13.09 12.65 0.91
C ASP A 87 -11.86 13.56 0.94
N LYS A 88 -10.76 13.09 1.55
CA LYS A 88 -9.50 13.83 1.68
C LYS A 88 -8.36 13.17 0.92
N LYS A 89 -7.31 13.94 0.74
CA LYS A 89 -6.04 13.54 0.13
C LYS A 89 -4.94 13.58 1.17
N TYR A 90 -4.04 12.63 1.06
CA TYR A 90 -2.97 12.39 1.99
C TYR A 90 -1.63 12.47 1.26
N MET A 91 -0.64 13.00 1.94
CA MET A 91 0.75 13.02 1.51
C MET A 91 1.61 12.41 2.60
N TYR A 92 2.57 11.60 2.20
CA TYR A 92 3.56 11.00 3.06
C TYR A 92 4.90 10.99 2.33
N GLU A 93 5.96 11.39 3.00
CA GLU A 93 7.30 11.48 2.42
C GLU A 93 8.25 10.60 3.22
N ASN A 94 9.09 9.86 2.52
CA ASN A 94 10.15 9.04 3.10
C ASN A 94 11.45 9.18 2.28
N SER A 95 12.44 8.34 2.58
CA SER A 95 13.73 8.38 1.88
C SER A 95 13.63 8.03 0.40
N ASP A 96 12.60 7.29 0.00
CA ASP A 96 12.47 6.72 -1.34
C ASP A 96 11.62 7.61 -2.24
N GLY A 97 10.87 8.56 -1.67
CA GLY A 97 10.07 9.51 -2.43
C GLY A 97 8.85 10.06 -1.70
N ILE A 98 7.93 10.62 -2.50
CA ILE A 98 6.69 11.24 -2.04
C ILE A 98 5.49 10.39 -2.46
N CYS A 99 4.77 9.88 -1.47
CA CYS A 99 3.51 9.18 -1.63
C CYS A 99 2.33 10.15 -1.48
N THR A 100 1.50 10.30 -2.51
CA THR A 100 0.22 11.02 -2.42
C THR A 100 -0.93 10.06 -2.69
N PHE A 101 -1.95 10.06 -1.85
CA PHE A 101 -3.01 9.07 -1.97
C PHE A 101 -4.36 9.55 -1.44
N ASP A 102 -5.42 8.98 -1.99
CA ASP A 102 -6.78 9.08 -1.50
C ASP A 102 -7.42 7.69 -1.51
N LYS A 103 -8.75 7.61 -1.33
CA LYS A 103 -9.47 6.33 -1.32
C LYS A 103 -9.33 5.53 -2.63
N LYS A 104 -9.12 6.20 -3.76
CA LYS A 104 -9.18 5.59 -5.10
C LYS A 104 -7.82 5.42 -5.73
N THR A 105 -6.91 6.36 -5.50
CA THR A 105 -5.63 6.40 -6.19
C THR A 105 -4.49 6.64 -5.20
N LEU A 106 -3.37 5.98 -5.45
CA LEU A 106 -2.08 6.25 -4.82
C LEU A 106 -1.08 6.59 -5.93
N ASN A 107 -0.33 7.66 -5.76
CA ASN A 107 0.81 8.00 -6.59
C ASN A 107 2.06 8.00 -5.72
N PHE A 108 3.15 7.46 -6.23
CA PHE A 108 4.45 7.47 -5.60
C PHE A 108 5.45 8.10 -6.56
N ASP A 109 6.00 9.24 -6.17
CA ASP A 109 7.00 9.99 -6.92
C ASP A 109 8.38 9.65 -6.34
N ALA A 110 9.09 8.75 -7.01
CA ALA A 110 10.45 8.34 -6.68
C ALA A 110 11.47 9.09 -7.54
N ASP A 111 12.76 8.97 -7.24
CA ASP A 111 13.83 9.71 -7.91
C ASP A 111 13.89 9.48 -9.44
N ASP A 112 13.60 8.26 -9.90
CA ASP A 112 13.73 7.83 -11.30
C ASP A 112 12.39 7.50 -11.97
N ALA A 113 11.34 7.23 -11.18
CA ALA A 113 10.07 6.77 -11.68
C ALA A 113 8.87 7.35 -10.95
N PHE A 114 7.77 7.48 -11.69
CA PHE A 114 6.46 7.81 -11.17
C PHE A 114 5.54 6.59 -11.22
N ILE A 115 5.02 6.18 -10.06
CA ILE A 115 4.15 5.02 -9.91
C ILE A 115 2.73 5.51 -9.60
N ILE A 116 1.73 4.97 -10.30
CA ILE A 116 0.31 5.21 -10.06
C ILE A 116 -0.37 3.87 -9.82
N ILE A 117 -1.15 3.78 -8.75
CA ILE A 117 -1.97 2.61 -8.45
C ILE A 117 -3.40 3.06 -8.22
N SER A 118 -4.33 2.39 -8.89
CA SER A 118 -5.76 2.65 -8.80
C SER A 118 -6.57 1.38 -9.06
N GLU A 119 -7.90 1.49 -9.04
CA GLU A 119 -8.79 0.41 -9.48
C GLU A 119 -8.50 -0.04 -10.92
N ASP A 120 -7.97 0.85 -11.77
CA ASP A 120 -7.63 0.57 -13.16
C ASP A 120 -6.30 -0.20 -13.31
N GLY A 121 -5.55 -0.40 -12.23
CA GLY A 121 -4.29 -1.14 -12.21
C GLY A 121 -3.07 -0.34 -11.75
N LEU A 122 -1.89 -0.85 -12.08
CA LEU A 122 -0.58 -0.27 -11.81
C LEU A 122 -0.05 0.38 -13.09
N LYS A 123 0.47 1.59 -12.97
CA LYS A 123 1.23 2.27 -14.02
C LYS A 123 2.55 2.76 -13.45
N VAL A 124 3.64 2.48 -14.14
CA VAL A 124 4.98 2.97 -13.83
C VAL A 124 5.45 3.78 -15.03
N LYS A 125 6.02 4.96 -14.80
CA LYS A 125 6.56 5.82 -15.84
C LYS A 125 7.98 6.24 -15.46
N ASP A 126 8.92 6.00 -16.36
CA ASP A 126 10.30 6.48 -16.23
C ASP A 126 10.35 7.98 -16.63
N TYR A 127 11.07 8.78 -15.86
CA TYR A 127 11.26 10.20 -16.16
C TYR A 127 12.27 10.47 -17.27
N SER A 128 13.27 9.60 -17.44
CA SER A 128 14.41 9.79 -18.32
C SER A 128 14.08 9.49 -19.78
N ASP A 129 13.50 8.33 -20.03
CA ASP A 129 13.26 7.84 -21.40
C ASP A 129 11.78 7.93 -21.81
N GLY A 130 10.89 8.24 -20.87
CA GLY A 130 9.46 8.33 -21.11
C GLY A 130 8.74 6.98 -21.18
N ASP A 131 9.49 5.90 -20.98
CA ASP A 131 9.02 4.52 -20.92
C ASP A 131 7.90 4.35 -19.90
N CYS A 132 6.93 3.51 -20.25
CA CYS A 132 5.76 3.28 -19.45
C CYS A 132 5.39 1.80 -19.39
N VAL A 133 5.19 1.30 -18.18
CA VAL A 133 4.64 -0.03 -17.93
C VAL A 133 3.26 0.12 -17.32
N ILE A 134 2.26 -0.54 -17.90
CA ILE A 134 0.89 -0.60 -17.41
C ILE A 134 0.54 -2.05 -17.17
N ILE A 135 0.04 -2.37 -15.98
CA ILE A 135 -0.45 -3.69 -15.60
C ILE A 135 -1.86 -3.53 -15.07
N ASN A 136 -2.82 -4.11 -15.78
CA ASN A 136 -4.24 -4.02 -15.43
C ASN A 136 -4.96 -5.35 -15.69
N ASP A 137 -6.29 -5.31 -15.59
CA ASP A 137 -7.13 -6.49 -15.83
C ASP A 137 -7.14 -6.92 -17.31
N ASP A 138 -6.71 -6.07 -18.25
CA ASP A 138 -6.62 -6.41 -19.67
C ASP A 138 -5.29 -7.10 -20.01
N GLY A 139 -4.22 -6.80 -19.28
CA GLY A 139 -2.91 -7.43 -19.46
C GLY A 139 -1.74 -6.57 -19.00
N ILE A 140 -0.60 -6.78 -19.65
CA ILE A 140 0.61 -5.97 -19.49
C ILE A 140 0.84 -5.22 -20.79
N ILE A 141 1.05 -3.92 -20.68
CA ILE A 141 1.49 -3.05 -21.77
C ILE A 141 2.81 -2.42 -21.35
N VAL A 142 3.84 -2.57 -22.17
CA VAL A 142 5.11 -1.87 -22.04
C VAL A 142 5.25 -1.00 -23.28
N ASP A 143 5.41 0.29 -23.07
CA ASP A 143 5.50 1.30 -24.11
C ASP A 143 6.83 2.02 -23.91
N ASN A 144 7.78 1.82 -24.81
CA ASN A 144 9.07 2.52 -24.82
C ASN A 144 9.20 3.35 -26.11
N SER A 145 10.30 4.10 -26.26
CA SER A 145 10.45 5.00 -27.41
C SER A 145 10.45 4.32 -28.78
N ASP A 146 10.80 3.04 -28.85
CA ASP A 146 11.06 2.31 -30.11
C ASP A 146 10.11 1.12 -30.34
N GLU A 147 9.50 0.60 -29.28
CA GLU A 147 8.72 -0.63 -29.26
C GLU A 147 7.55 -0.55 -28.28
N GLN A 148 6.46 -1.23 -28.64
CA GLN A 148 5.32 -1.47 -27.77
C GLN A 148 5.10 -2.98 -27.62
N ILE A 149 5.10 -3.46 -26.38
CA ILE A 149 4.83 -4.85 -26.03
C ILE A 149 3.47 -4.92 -25.32
N CYS A 150 2.52 -5.62 -25.93
CA CYS A 150 1.21 -5.90 -25.36
C CYS A 150 1.04 -7.40 -25.13
N ILE A 151 0.86 -7.81 -23.86
CA ILE A 151 0.56 -9.19 -23.47
C ILE A 151 -0.85 -9.22 -22.88
N THR A 152 -1.79 -9.79 -23.62
CA THR A 152 -3.22 -9.86 -23.25
C THR A 152 -3.76 -11.28 -23.45
N ASP A 153 -5.03 -11.51 -23.08
CA ASP A 153 -5.70 -12.79 -23.36
C ASP A 153 -5.81 -13.12 -24.87
N SER A 154 -5.58 -12.14 -25.75
CA SER A 154 -5.57 -12.34 -27.20
C SER A 154 -4.23 -12.87 -27.72
N GLY A 155 -3.16 -12.73 -26.95
CA GLY A 155 -1.81 -13.10 -27.38
C GLY A 155 -0.73 -12.11 -26.93
N VAL A 156 0.44 -12.25 -27.55
CA VAL A 156 1.58 -11.35 -27.38
C VAL A 156 1.77 -10.58 -28.69
N HIS A 157 1.76 -9.26 -28.60
CA HIS A 157 2.02 -8.35 -29.71
C HIS A 157 3.23 -7.50 -29.36
N ILE A 158 4.23 -7.49 -30.23
CA ILE A 158 5.40 -6.62 -30.14
C ILE A 158 5.39 -5.79 -31.41
N GLU A 159 5.14 -4.50 -31.28
CA GLU A 159 5.20 -3.53 -32.37
C GLU A 159 6.53 -2.77 -32.27
N GLY A 160 7.23 -2.62 -33.40
CA GLY A 160 8.58 -2.08 -33.50
C GLY A 160 9.10 -2.25 -34.93
N ASP A 161 10.42 -2.15 -35.13
CA ASP A 161 11.07 -2.30 -36.45
C ASP A 161 10.76 -3.66 -37.12
N GLU A 162 10.71 -4.74 -36.33
CA GLU A 162 10.17 -6.04 -36.74
C GLU A 162 9.04 -6.45 -35.80
N SER A 163 7.80 -6.39 -36.29
CA SER A 163 6.64 -6.72 -35.45
C SER A 163 6.47 -8.23 -35.28
N ILE A 164 6.29 -8.68 -34.03
CA ILE A 164 6.10 -10.09 -33.68
C ILE A 164 4.71 -10.28 -33.08
N HIS A 165 3.94 -11.20 -33.64
CA HIS A 165 2.59 -11.53 -33.20
C HIS A 165 2.51 -13.02 -32.86
N ILE A 166 2.31 -13.33 -31.58
CA ILE A 166 2.06 -14.69 -31.10
C ILE A 166 0.59 -14.78 -30.72
N GLU A 167 -0.22 -15.32 -31.64
CA GLU A 167 -1.67 -15.44 -31.53
C GLU A 167 -2.12 -16.90 -31.50
N GLY A 168 -3.44 -17.13 -31.45
CA GLY A 168 -4.02 -18.47 -31.39
C GLY A 168 -3.80 -19.16 -30.04
N LEU A 169 -3.79 -20.49 -30.02
CA LEU A 169 -3.74 -21.25 -28.76
C LEU A 169 -2.47 -20.95 -27.94
N LEU A 170 -1.32 -20.79 -28.60
CA LEU A 170 -0.06 -20.49 -27.91
C LEU A 170 -0.05 -19.05 -27.38
N GLY A 171 -0.54 -18.10 -28.18
CA GLY A 171 -0.73 -16.72 -27.74
C GLY A 171 -1.64 -16.65 -26.51
N PHE A 172 -2.80 -17.30 -26.56
CA PHE A 172 -3.75 -17.37 -25.45
C PHE A 172 -3.14 -17.97 -24.18
N ILE A 173 -2.40 -19.10 -24.28
CA ILE A 173 -1.76 -19.73 -23.10
C ILE A 173 -0.75 -18.78 -22.45
N VAL A 174 0.10 -18.13 -23.26
CA VAL A 174 1.11 -17.20 -22.75
C VAL A 174 0.44 -15.97 -22.12
N GLY A 175 -0.52 -15.38 -22.84
CA GLY A 175 -1.30 -14.24 -22.38
C GLY A 175 -2.00 -14.51 -21.04
N ALA A 176 -2.75 -15.60 -20.97
CA ALA A 176 -3.47 -15.99 -19.76
C ALA A 176 -2.53 -16.31 -18.58
N PHE A 177 -1.37 -16.93 -18.84
CA PHE A 177 -0.38 -17.22 -17.79
C PHE A 177 0.20 -15.93 -17.21
N VAL A 178 0.66 -15.02 -18.08
CA VAL A 178 1.24 -13.73 -17.67
C VAL A 178 0.21 -12.89 -16.92
N LYS A 179 -1.00 -12.76 -17.47
CA LYS A 179 -2.12 -12.09 -16.80
C LYS A 179 -2.42 -12.71 -15.44
N GLY A 180 -2.40 -14.04 -15.33
CA GLY A 180 -2.62 -14.77 -14.09
C GLY A 180 -1.57 -14.44 -13.02
N VAL A 181 -0.28 -14.48 -13.38
CA VAL A 181 0.83 -14.15 -12.48
C VAL A 181 0.80 -12.68 -12.07
N SER A 182 0.58 -11.76 -13.00
CA SER A 182 0.50 -10.33 -12.70
C SER A 182 -0.67 -9.99 -11.79
N ASN A 183 -1.84 -10.57 -12.04
CA ASN A 183 -2.98 -10.39 -11.15
C ASN A 183 -2.74 -10.99 -9.77
N ALA A 184 -2.05 -12.13 -9.68
CA ALA A 184 -1.66 -12.72 -8.40
C ALA A 184 -0.70 -11.80 -7.63
N ALA A 185 0.30 -11.23 -8.29
CA ALA A 185 1.24 -10.28 -7.68
C ALA A 185 0.54 -8.97 -7.23
N LEU A 186 -0.36 -8.42 -8.03
CA LEU A 186 -1.17 -7.26 -7.62
C LEU A 186 -2.11 -7.61 -6.46
N SER A 187 -2.63 -8.84 -6.41
CA SER A 187 -3.50 -9.28 -5.32
C SER A 187 -2.77 -9.45 -3.98
N SER A 188 -1.47 -9.81 -3.99
CA SER A 188 -0.69 -10.03 -2.76
C SER A 188 -0.28 -8.72 -2.09
N ILE A 189 0.06 -7.69 -2.87
CA ILE A 189 0.35 -6.33 -2.37
C ILE A 189 -0.96 -5.61 -2.01
N GLY A 190 -2.05 -5.94 -2.70
CA GLY A 190 -3.36 -5.32 -2.57
C GLY A 190 -3.59 -4.26 -3.65
N LYS A 191 -4.80 -4.20 -4.22
CA LYS A 191 -5.18 -3.23 -5.27
C LYS A 191 -5.73 -1.90 -4.73
N THR A 192 -5.68 -1.68 -3.42
CA THR A 192 -6.31 -0.51 -2.79
C THR A 192 -5.25 0.41 -2.16
N PRO A 193 -5.39 1.74 -2.28
CA PRO A 193 -4.42 2.71 -1.76
C PRO A 193 -4.04 2.50 -0.29
N ASP A 194 -4.98 2.11 0.57
CA ASP A 194 -4.77 1.87 1.99
C ASP A 194 -3.77 0.72 2.27
N ARG A 195 -3.87 -0.38 1.52
CA ARG A 195 -2.98 -1.54 1.66
C ARG A 195 -1.57 -1.23 1.20
N ILE A 196 -1.45 -0.54 0.07
CA ILE A 196 -0.16 -0.17 -0.50
C ILE A 196 0.51 0.88 0.39
N PHE A 197 -0.22 1.91 0.83
CA PHE A 197 0.32 2.90 1.77
C PHE A 197 0.84 2.24 3.06
N LYS A 198 0.07 1.30 3.63
CA LYS A 198 0.51 0.48 4.76
C LYS A 198 1.80 -0.29 4.45
N TYR A 199 1.93 -0.84 3.24
CA TYR A 199 3.12 -1.57 2.82
C TYR A 199 4.33 -0.63 2.75
N ILE A 200 4.19 0.55 2.14
CA ILE A 200 5.25 1.56 2.04
C ILE A 200 5.79 1.91 3.42
N VAL A 201 4.92 2.35 4.34
CA VAL A 201 5.32 2.79 5.69
C VAL A 201 5.98 1.67 6.50
N ASN A 202 5.52 0.43 6.35
CA ASN A 202 6.02 -0.68 7.17
C ASN A 202 7.34 -1.28 6.67
N ASN A 203 7.71 -1.04 5.40
CA ASN A 203 8.88 -1.66 4.75
C ASN A 203 9.99 -0.65 4.40
N GLU A 204 9.98 0.53 5.01
CA GLU A 204 11.10 1.51 4.89
C GLU A 204 12.42 0.97 5.43
N ASP A 205 12.37 0.02 6.36
CA ASP A 205 13.55 -0.67 6.87
C ASP A 205 13.77 -1.96 6.03
N GLU A 206 14.80 -1.98 5.17
CA GLU A 206 15.12 -2.94 4.09
C GLU A 206 15.08 -4.47 4.37
N GLU A 207 14.76 -4.95 5.57
CA GLU A 207 14.87 -6.39 5.90
C GLU A 207 13.72 -7.30 5.40
N ASN A 208 12.64 -6.76 4.82
CA ASN A 208 11.43 -7.55 4.48
C ASN A 208 11.20 -7.89 2.99
N TYR A 209 12.06 -7.45 2.07
CA TYR A 209 11.85 -7.68 0.64
C TYR A 209 11.96 -9.17 0.21
N LEU A 210 12.57 -10.04 1.02
CA LEU A 210 12.93 -11.42 0.63
C LEU A 210 11.93 -12.53 1.01
N GLU A 211 10.92 -12.27 1.84
CA GLU A 211 9.94 -13.33 2.20
C GLU A 211 8.97 -13.68 1.06
N LEU A 212 8.88 -12.85 0.01
CA LEU A 212 7.99 -13.07 -1.14
C LEU A 212 8.51 -14.10 -2.17
N SER A 213 9.73 -14.62 -2.00
CA SER A 213 10.28 -15.67 -2.87
C SER A 213 10.04 -17.10 -2.37
N ARG A 214 9.37 -17.27 -1.22
CA ARG A 214 9.28 -18.56 -0.52
C ARG A 214 7.88 -19.01 -0.09
N SER A 215 6.81 -18.32 -0.47
CA SER A 215 5.42 -18.78 -0.26
C SER A 215 4.79 -19.31 -1.54
#